data_AF-U5L911-F1
#
_entry.id   AF-U5L911-F1
#
_cell.length_a   1.000
_cell.length_b   1.000
_cell.length_c   1.000
_cell.angle_alpha   90.00
_cell.angle_beta   90.00
_cell.angle_gamma   90.00
#
_symmetry.space_group_name_H-M   'P 1'
#
loop_
_entity.id
_entity.type
_entity.pdbx_description
1 polymer ?
#
loop_
_entity_poly.entity_id
_entity_poly.type
_entity_poly.pdbx_seq_one_letter_code
_entity_poly.pdbx_strand_id
1 'polypeptide(L)'
;MEEKKDYYIDIENGQIHPGKAEGEDWQFRVFADDEEIHQLAKYLNINYDADLKTFVRSHIPFLEYHKDPQNDEYDATIEQAYALIYQLGDEEARAHVKSMGILSEEELNRR
;
A
#
# COMPACT_ATOMS: atom_id res chain seq x y z
N MET A 1 -9.20 19.80 12.19
CA MET A 1 -9.32 18.36 11.90
C MET A 1 -9.91 18.30 10.53
N GLU A 2 -9.13 17.87 9.54
CA GLU A 2 -9.68 17.61 8.22
C GLU A 2 -10.65 16.42 8.31
N GLU A 3 -11.72 16.45 7.52
CA GLU A 3 -12.66 15.34 7.45
C GLU A 3 -12.00 14.19 6.69
N LYS A 4 -11.92 13.02 7.34
CA LYS A 4 -11.50 11.79 6.66
C LYS A 4 -12.57 11.37 5.65
N LYS A 5 -12.12 10.98 4.46
CA LYS A 5 -12.95 10.53 3.35
C LYS A 5 -12.60 9.09 2.98
N ASP A 6 -13.54 8.44 2.32
CA ASP A 6 -13.35 7.09 1.79
C ASP A 6 -12.55 7.16 0.48
N TYR A 7 -11.45 6.43 0.45
CA TYR A 7 -10.65 6.19 -0.75
C TYR A 7 -10.50 4.70 -1.02
N TYR A 8 -10.47 4.36 -2.30
CA TYR A 8 -10.28 3.00 -2.79
C TYR A 8 -8.96 2.93 -3.54
N ILE A 9 -8.10 1.99 -3.18
CA ILE A 9 -6.73 1.87 -3.68
C ILE A 9 -6.69 0.69 -4.64
N ASP A 10 -6.37 0.98 -5.89
CA ASP A 10 -5.90 -0.01 -6.86
C ASP A 10 -4.38 -0.09 -6.69
N ILE A 11 -3.93 -1.09 -5.95
CA ILE A 11 -2.51 -1.29 -5.69
C ILE A 11 -1.79 -1.85 -6.92
N GLU A 12 -2.49 -2.54 -7.83
CA GLU A 12 -1.87 -3.12 -9.02
C GLU A 12 -1.46 -2.06 -10.04
N ASN A 13 -2.24 -0.98 -10.11
CA ASN A 13 -2.01 0.15 -10.99
C ASN A 13 -1.66 1.44 -10.22
N GLY A 14 -1.37 1.35 -8.92
CA GLY A 14 -0.97 2.51 -8.10
C GLY A 14 -1.98 3.67 -8.12
N GLN A 15 -3.27 3.38 -8.32
CA GLN A 15 -4.32 4.39 -8.45
C GLN A 15 -5.11 4.55 -7.16
N ILE A 16 -5.63 5.76 -6.96
CA ILE A 16 -6.44 6.12 -5.80
C ILE A 16 -7.73 6.75 -6.29
N HIS A 17 -8.85 6.17 -5.88
CA HIS A 17 -10.19 6.55 -6.33
C HIS A 17 -10.97 7.15 -5.15
N PRO A 18 -11.40 8.43 -5.23
CA PRO A 18 -12.24 9.04 -4.21
C PRO A 18 -13.71 8.60 -4.36
N GLY A 19 -14.30 8.03 -3.31
CA GLY A 19 -15.71 7.60 -3.33
C GLY A 19 -15.98 6.39 -4.24
N LYS A 20 -17.20 5.85 -4.15
CA LYS A 20 -17.66 4.56 -4.74
C LYS A 20 -17.03 4.25 -6.10
N ALA A 21 -16.00 3.42 -6.09
CA ALA A 21 -15.43 2.79 -7.27
C ALA A 21 -16.40 1.70 -7.78
N GLU A 22 -17.51 2.12 -8.39
CA GLU A 22 -18.43 1.23 -9.09
C GLU A 22 -17.83 0.87 -10.47
N GLY A 23 -17.09 -0.24 -10.52
CA GLY A 23 -16.59 -0.82 -11.78
C GLY A 23 -15.07 -0.83 -11.97
N GLU A 24 -14.29 -0.42 -10.98
CA GLU A 24 -12.82 -0.48 -11.00
C GLU A 24 -12.32 -1.57 -10.03
N ASP A 25 -11.28 -2.31 -10.42
CA ASP A 25 -10.67 -3.38 -9.61
C ASP A 25 -9.76 -2.76 -8.54
N TRP A 26 -10.32 -2.41 -7.37
CA TRP A 26 -9.57 -1.95 -6.20
C TRP A 26 -9.37 -3.08 -5.19
N GLN A 27 -8.30 -3.00 -4.40
CA GLN A 27 -7.93 -4.04 -3.42
C GLN A 27 -8.04 -3.56 -1.97
N PHE A 28 -7.92 -2.25 -1.72
CA PHE A 28 -7.98 -1.71 -0.36
C PHE A 28 -8.95 -0.55 -0.27
N ARG A 29 -9.66 -0.46 0.85
CA ARG A 29 -10.43 0.73 1.25
C ARG A 29 -9.75 1.38 2.45
N VAL A 30 -9.52 2.69 2.36
CA VAL A 30 -8.87 3.49 3.41
C VAL A 30 -9.70 4.73 3.76
N PHE A 31 -9.56 5.19 5.00
CA PHE A 31 -10.15 6.41 5.52
C PHE A 31 -9.04 7.42 5.81
N ALA A 32 -8.91 8.42 4.93
CA ALA A 32 -7.77 9.34 4.95
C ALA A 32 -8.22 10.80 4.86
N ASP A 33 -7.45 11.72 5.43
CA ASP A 33 -7.51 13.14 5.09
C ASP A 33 -6.69 13.47 3.83
N ASP A 34 -6.64 14.75 3.45
CA ASP A 34 -6.02 15.16 2.19
C ASP A 34 -4.47 15.05 2.27
N GLU A 35 -3.88 15.14 3.47
CA GLU A 35 -2.44 14.94 3.68
C GLU A 35 -2.07 13.45 3.62
N GLU A 36 -2.81 12.62 4.35
CA GLU A 36 -2.64 11.16 4.39
C GLU A 36 -2.78 10.53 3.00
N ILE A 37 -3.77 10.95 2.21
CA ILE A 37 -3.95 10.42 0.86
C ILE A 37 -2.88 10.91 -0.11
N HIS A 38 -2.39 12.15 0.05
CA HIS A 38 -1.30 12.68 -0.76
C HIS A 38 0.00 11.92 -0.47
N GLN A 39 0.25 11.58 0.79
CA GLN A 39 1.39 10.79 1.20
C GLN A 39 1.32 9.37 0.63
N LEU A 40 0.15 8.74 0.64
CA LEU A 40 -0.05 7.44 -0.01
C LEU A 40 0.20 7.51 -1.52
N ALA A 41 -0.36 8.51 -2.20
CA ALA A 41 -0.16 8.72 -3.63
C ALA A 41 1.33 8.89 -3.99
N LYS A 42 2.10 9.60 -3.15
CA LYS A 42 3.54 9.75 -3.33
C LYS A 42 4.26 8.40 -3.26
N TYR A 43 3.94 7.56 -2.29
CA TYR A 43 4.54 6.22 -2.19
C TYR A 43 4.17 5.36 -3.39
N LEU A 44 2.90 5.35 -3.80
CA LEU A 44 2.47 4.57 -4.98
C LEU A 44 3.17 5.04 -6.26
N ASN A 45 3.30 6.35 -6.47
CA ASN A 45 3.93 6.91 -7.66
C ASN A 45 5.43 6.60 -7.74
N ILE A 46 6.13 6.59 -6.60
CA ILE A 46 7.56 6.16 -6.57
C ILE A 46 7.68 4.71 -7.05
N ASN A 47 6.69 3.86 -6.78
CA ASN A 47 6.73 2.43 -7.11
C ASN A 47 6.08 2.07 -8.47
N TYR A 48 5.53 3.05 -9.21
CA TYR A 48 4.61 2.79 -10.33
C TYR A 48 5.27 2.37 -11.66
N ASP A 49 6.58 2.53 -11.83
CA ASP A 49 7.23 2.36 -13.14
C ASP A 49 7.25 0.89 -13.66
N ALA A 50 7.43 -0.12 -12.78
CA ALA A 50 7.38 -1.56 -13.16
C ALA A 50 7.28 -2.52 -11.96
N ASP A 51 7.72 -2.06 -10.78
CA ASP A 51 7.99 -2.94 -9.65
C ASP A 51 6.77 -3.23 -8.79
N LEU A 52 5.85 -2.28 -8.59
CA LEU A 52 4.63 -2.52 -7.80
C LEU A 52 3.77 -3.64 -8.39
N LYS A 53 3.55 -3.60 -9.70
CA LYS A 53 2.76 -4.62 -10.42
C LYS A 53 3.45 -5.98 -10.42
N THR A 54 4.78 -6.00 -10.50
CA THR A 54 5.58 -7.22 -10.40
C THR A 54 5.55 -7.78 -8.99
N PHE A 55 5.68 -6.93 -7.98
CA PHE A 55 5.63 -7.27 -6.57
C PHE A 55 4.27 -7.86 -6.18
N VAL A 56 3.15 -7.18 -6.48
CA VAL A 56 1.79 -7.67 -6.18
C VAL A 56 1.55 -9.05 -6.80
N ARG A 57 2.05 -9.29 -8.03
CA ARG A 57 1.91 -10.58 -8.72
C ARG A 57 2.87 -11.66 -8.24
N SER A 58 4.01 -11.30 -7.68
CA SER A 58 5.12 -12.22 -7.37
C SER A 58 5.28 -12.53 -5.88
N HIS A 59 4.59 -11.79 -5.01
CA HIS A 59 4.67 -11.96 -3.56
C HIS A 59 3.81 -13.14 -3.06
N ILE A 60 3.86 -14.33 -3.67
CA ILE A 60 4.79 -15.44 -3.28
C ILE A 60 4.41 -16.66 -4.15
N PRO A 61 5.30 -17.50 -4.73
CA PRO A 61 6.58 -17.96 -4.17
C PRO A 61 7.77 -18.01 -5.17
N PHE A 62 8.88 -17.36 -4.83
CA PHE A 62 10.23 -17.97 -4.78
C PHE A 62 11.09 -17.08 -3.88
N LEU A 63 11.69 -17.71 -2.89
CA LEU A 63 12.59 -17.14 -1.91
C LEU A 63 13.77 -16.42 -2.59
N GLU A 64 14.25 -15.36 -1.92
CA GLU A 64 15.46 -14.57 -2.20
C GLU A 64 15.35 -13.46 -3.26
N TYR A 65 14.61 -12.39 -2.96
CA TYR A 65 15.08 -11.06 -3.35
C TYR A 65 16.18 -10.66 -2.37
N HIS A 66 17.42 -10.99 -2.73
CA HIS A 66 18.58 -10.56 -2.00
C HIS A 66 18.57 -9.03 -1.92
N LYS A 67 18.83 -8.55 -0.69
CA LYS A 67 19.31 -7.20 -0.39
C LYS A 67 20.39 -6.79 -1.38
N ASP A 68 20.00 -6.20 -2.49
CA ASP A 68 20.91 -5.49 -3.38
C ASP A 68 20.80 -4.02 -2.95
N PRO A 69 21.83 -3.44 -2.31
CA PRO A 69 21.76 -2.10 -1.74
C PRO A 69 21.53 -0.98 -2.77
N GLN A 70 21.39 -1.33 -4.06
CA GLN A 70 20.93 -0.44 -5.12
C GLN A 70 19.41 -0.21 -5.12
N ASN A 71 18.60 -1.03 -4.42
CA ASN A 71 17.14 -0.94 -4.41
C ASN A 71 16.53 -0.57 -3.04
N ASP A 72 17.37 -0.26 -2.04
CA ASP A 72 16.94 -0.02 -0.65
C ASP A 72 15.92 1.13 -0.51
N GLU A 73 15.99 2.16 -1.36
CA GLU A 73 15.00 3.25 -1.37
C GLU A 73 13.63 2.82 -1.92
N TYR A 74 13.61 1.95 -2.93
CA TYR A 74 12.36 1.46 -3.52
C TYR A 74 11.66 0.48 -2.58
N ASP A 75 12.39 -0.48 -2.02
CA ASP A 75 11.85 -1.46 -1.07
C ASP A 75 11.26 -0.79 0.17
N ALA A 76 11.90 0.27 0.67
CA ALA A 76 11.35 1.06 1.77
C ALA A 76 9.99 1.67 1.42
N THR A 77 9.79 2.16 0.19
CA THR A 77 8.56 2.89 -0.17
C THR A 77 7.34 2.00 -0.36
N ILE A 78 7.50 0.75 -0.82
CA ILE A 78 6.38 -0.19 -0.93
C ILE A 78 5.93 -0.68 0.44
N GLU A 79 6.87 -0.94 1.35
CA GLU A 79 6.55 -1.24 2.76
C GLU A 79 5.83 -0.06 3.41
N GLN A 80 6.27 1.18 3.17
CA GLN A 80 5.59 2.39 3.68
C GLN A 80 4.17 2.54 3.10
N ALA A 81 3.95 2.21 1.82
CA ALA A 81 2.61 2.24 1.23
C ALA A 81 1.68 1.25 1.94
N TYR A 82 2.13 0.00 2.14
CA TYR A 82 1.35 -1.02 2.85
C TYR A 82 1.16 -0.70 4.34
N ALA A 83 2.14 -0.09 5.00
CA ALA A 83 2.03 0.37 6.37
C ALA A 83 0.94 1.46 6.50
N LEU A 84 0.94 2.42 5.59
CA LEU A 84 -0.06 3.50 5.57
C LEU A 84 -1.46 2.96 5.23
N ILE A 85 -1.57 2.00 4.29
CA ILE A 85 -2.83 1.29 4.00
C ILE A 85 -3.31 0.53 5.24
N TYR A 86 -2.43 -0.13 5.99
CA TYR A 86 -2.80 -0.82 7.23
C TYR A 86 -3.32 0.15 8.30
N GLN A 87 -2.69 1.32 8.44
CA GLN A 87 -3.10 2.33 9.41
C GLN A 87 -4.45 2.97 9.06
N LEU A 88 -4.64 3.33 7.79
CA LEU A 88 -5.83 4.06 7.32
C LEU A 88 -6.97 3.13 6.89
N GLY A 89 -6.67 1.84 6.67
CA GLY A 89 -7.58 0.86 6.11
C GLY A 89 -8.79 0.52 6.97
N ASP A 90 -9.75 -0.17 6.39
CA ASP A 90 -10.77 -0.90 7.15
C ASP A 90 -10.23 -2.23 7.71
N GLU A 91 -11.10 -3.03 8.34
CA GLU A 91 -10.71 -4.32 8.91
C GLU A 91 -10.22 -5.31 7.85
N GLU A 92 -10.82 -5.27 6.65
CA GLU A 92 -10.44 -6.14 5.54
C GLU A 92 -9.05 -5.78 5.01
N ALA A 93 -8.79 -4.49 4.79
CA ALA A 93 -7.49 -3.99 4.38
C ALA A 93 -6.40 -4.38 5.40
N ARG A 94 -6.65 -4.18 6.70
CA ARG A 94 -5.72 -4.57 7.77
C ARG A 94 -5.44 -6.08 7.79
N ALA A 95 -6.48 -6.89 7.69
CA ALA A 95 -6.35 -8.35 7.67
C ALA A 95 -5.56 -8.82 6.45
N HIS A 96 -5.85 -8.24 5.28
CA HIS A 96 -5.15 -8.55 4.04
C HIS A 96 -3.67 -8.22 4.15
N VAL A 97 -3.31 -6.98 4.51
CA VAL A 97 -1.90 -6.58 4.66
C VAL A 97 -1.15 -7.45 5.67
N LYS A 98 -1.79 -7.78 6.80
CA LYS A 98 -1.21 -8.67 7.80
C LYS A 98 -0.97 -10.08 7.26
N SER A 99 -1.87 -10.60 6.42
CA SER A 99 -1.74 -11.93 5.82
C SER A 99 -0.59 -12.04 4.82
N MET A 100 -0.21 -10.93 4.18
CA MET A 100 0.91 -10.90 3.24
C MET A 100 2.27 -11.05 3.94
N GLY A 101 2.37 -10.70 5.23
CA GLY A 101 3.63 -10.80 5.98
C GLY A 101 4.70 -9.79 5.58
N ILE A 102 4.32 -8.72 4.87
CA ILE A 102 5.22 -7.66 4.40
C ILE A 102 5.63 -6.72 5.54
N LEU A 103 4.75 -6.49 6.51
CA LEU A 103 5.03 -5.60 7.64
C LEU A 103 5.69 -6.35 8.79
N SER A 104 6.72 -5.75 9.37
CA SER A 104 7.36 -6.23 10.59
C SER A 104 6.42 -6.11 11.80
N GLU A 105 6.72 -6.83 12.88
CA GLU A 105 5.98 -6.66 14.15
C GLU A 105 6.04 -5.21 14.67
N GLU A 106 7.12 -4.48 14.40
CA GLU A 106 7.25 -3.07 14.77
C GLU A 106 6.24 -2.20 14.00
N GLU A 107 6.15 -2.36 12.68
CA GLU A 107 5.23 -1.58 11.84
C GLU A 107 3.76 -1.92 12.14
N LEU A 108 3.44 -3.18 12.42
CA LEU A 108 2.08 -3.59 12.81
C LEU A 108 1.63 -3.00 14.15
N ASN A 109 2.57 -2.64 15.02
CA ASN A 109 2.32 -2.07 16.35
C ASN A 109 2.43 -0.55 16.39
N ARG A 110 2.80 0.09 15.28
CA ARG A 110 2.94 1.54 15.14
C ARG A 110 1.54 2.17 15.21
N ARG A 111 1.27 2.89 16.30
CA ARG A 111 -0.01 3.58 16.58
C ARG A 111 0.19 5.08 16.67
#